data_AF-A0A955T0C7-F1
#
_entry.id   AF-A0A955T0C7-F1
#
_cell.length_a   1.000
_cell.length_b   1.000
_cell.length_c   1.000
_cell.angle_alpha   90.00
_cell.angle_beta   90.00
_cell.angle_gamma   90.00
#
_symmetry.space_group_name_H-M   'P 1'
#
loop_
_entity.id
_entity.type
_entity.pdbx_description
1 polymer ?
#
loop_
_entity_poly.entity_id
_entity_poly.type
_entity_poly.pdbx_seq_one_letter_code
_entity_poly.pdbx_strand_id
1 'polypeptide(L)'
;MNSIQIKRKPILLGLSLGILLVAASSPAQEDAVPANAAIDQQTLDRWTEPYRGWHYWPDHVIPSDPKIPGHEEFHNTDCPTVYQIPGRPDVWFMSFIAFDGQGYNSFVAESTDLIHWNNPKLAFGYGPEGQFDHGGRVVGAYLYESYGVKDPRLLKKWGSPEAYWTLYGCYPRQGGYELRPGYEGVATSDDGLSWKRAKNGPILTIYDHDRGQWESSCIYQPWLVEHDGKFFNFYNAAEGGIEQTGLAFSQDLMDWDRYKGNPIIPVRPEGYDAQFASDPKVYQDGDHWTMFYFGVGKGGAHILIAFSR
;
A
#
# COMPACT_ATOMS: atom_id res chain seq x y z
N MET A 1 88.56 4.14 2.23
CA MET A 1 88.94 2.81 1.71
C MET A 1 87.68 2.10 1.23
N ASN A 2 87.68 1.79 -0.07
CA ASN A 2 86.85 0.87 -0.87
C ASN A 2 85.31 0.88 -0.74
N SER A 3 84.69 1.51 -1.76
CA SER A 3 83.36 1.23 -2.27
C SER A 3 83.36 -0.02 -3.16
N ILE A 4 82.36 -0.89 -3.01
CA ILE A 4 82.16 -2.09 -3.83
C ILE A 4 80.98 -1.85 -4.78
N GLN A 5 81.27 -1.90 -6.08
CA GLN A 5 80.34 -1.91 -7.20
C GLN A 5 79.95 -3.36 -7.55
N ILE A 6 78.66 -3.67 -7.60
CA ILE A 6 78.16 -4.97 -8.09
C ILE A 6 77.44 -4.75 -9.42
N LYS A 7 78.01 -5.30 -10.49
CA LYS A 7 77.49 -5.32 -11.86
C LYS A 7 76.29 -6.28 -11.98
N ARG A 8 75.20 -5.79 -12.58
CA ARG A 8 74.02 -6.57 -12.98
C ARG A 8 74.30 -7.35 -14.27
N LYS A 9 73.90 -8.63 -14.33
CA LYS A 9 73.85 -9.47 -15.54
C LYS A 9 72.45 -9.40 -16.19
N PRO A 10 72.33 -9.56 -17.53
CA PRO A 10 71.06 -9.41 -18.24
C PRO A 10 70.23 -10.71 -18.18
N ILE A 11 68.91 -10.57 -18.09
CA ILE A 11 67.94 -11.67 -18.18
C ILE A 11 67.32 -11.62 -19.59
N LEU A 12 67.44 -12.73 -20.32
CA LEU A 12 66.78 -12.98 -21.60
C LEU A 12 65.28 -13.23 -21.36
N LEU A 13 64.42 -12.47 -22.05
CA LEU A 13 62.98 -12.73 -22.13
C LEU A 13 62.72 -13.89 -23.11
N GLY A 14 62.25 -15.03 -22.61
CA GLY A 14 61.65 -16.08 -23.43
C GLY A 14 60.13 -15.90 -23.47
N LEU A 15 59.57 -15.67 -24.66
CA LEU A 15 58.13 -15.69 -24.89
C LEU A 15 57.65 -17.15 -24.87
N SER A 16 56.93 -17.56 -23.82
CA SER A 16 56.11 -18.77 -23.82
C SER A 16 54.65 -18.38 -24.05
N LEU A 17 54.13 -18.72 -25.23
CA LEU A 17 52.72 -18.54 -25.62
C LEU A 17 51.87 -19.60 -24.89
N GLY A 18 51.36 -19.25 -23.71
CA GLY A 18 50.39 -20.08 -23.00
C GLY A 18 48.99 -19.90 -23.58
N ILE A 19 48.42 -20.93 -24.18
CA ILE A 19 47.01 -20.98 -24.58
C ILE A 19 46.19 -21.07 -23.28
N LEU A 20 45.57 -19.97 -22.89
CA LEU A 20 44.54 -19.96 -21.85
C LEU A 20 43.26 -20.56 -22.45
N LEU A 21 42.92 -21.80 -22.09
CA LEU A 21 41.56 -22.31 -22.24
C LEU A 21 40.68 -21.61 -21.20
N VAL A 22 39.99 -20.55 -21.62
CA VAL A 22 38.85 -20.01 -20.89
C VAL A 22 37.72 -21.00 -21.09
N ALA A 23 37.44 -21.84 -20.08
CA ALA A 23 36.19 -22.54 -20.01
C ALA A 23 35.09 -21.50 -19.82
N ALA A 24 34.35 -21.21 -20.90
CA ALA A 24 33.12 -20.44 -20.81
C ALA A 24 32.11 -21.28 -20.01
N SER A 25 32.03 -21.03 -18.71
CA SER A 25 30.86 -21.41 -17.93
C SER A 25 29.71 -20.54 -18.43
N SER A 26 28.82 -21.12 -19.24
CA SER A 26 27.53 -20.50 -19.53
C SER A 26 26.89 -20.13 -18.19
N PRO A 27 26.35 -18.91 -18.01
CA PRO A 27 25.52 -18.66 -16.86
C PRO A 27 24.42 -19.71 -16.88
N ALA A 28 24.24 -20.39 -15.75
CA ALA A 28 23.05 -21.21 -15.56
C ALA A 28 21.88 -20.30 -15.91
N GLN A 29 21.18 -20.67 -16.99
CA GLN A 29 19.94 -20.06 -17.37
C GLN A 29 19.02 -20.40 -16.20
N GLU A 30 18.88 -19.49 -15.24
CA GLU A 30 17.73 -19.52 -14.35
C GLU A 30 16.54 -19.55 -15.31
N ASP A 31 15.88 -20.70 -15.37
CA ASP A 31 14.64 -20.84 -16.10
C ASP A 31 13.70 -19.80 -15.51
N ALA A 32 13.62 -18.65 -16.17
CA ALA A 32 12.67 -17.61 -15.85
C ALA A 32 11.31 -18.29 -15.90
N VAL A 33 10.71 -18.53 -14.73
CA VAL A 33 9.35 -19.04 -14.63
C VAL A 33 8.51 -18.09 -15.48
N PRO A 34 7.85 -18.55 -16.56
CA PRO A 34 7.13 -17.64 -17.42
C PRO A 34 6.15 -16.85 -16.55
N ALA A 35 6.07 -15.54 -16.76
CA ALA A 35 5.30 -14.60 -15.94
C ALA A 35 3.81 -14.97 -15.77
N ASN A 36 3.33 -15.99 -16.49
CA ASN A 36 1.97 -16.52 -16.47
C ASN A 36 1.85 -17.99 -16.00
N ALA A 37 2.89 -18.60 -15.43
CA ALA A 37 2.73 -19.92 -14.82
C ALA A 37 1.92 -19.78 -13.53
N ALA A 38 0.73 -20.38 -13.50
CA ALA A 38 -0.07 -20.48 -12.28
C ALA A 38 0.79 -20.97 -11.11
N ILE A 39 0.59 -20.38 -9.94
CA ILE A 39 1.25 -20.82 -8.71
C ILE A 39 0.69 -22.21 -8.40
N ASP A 40 1.57 -23.21 -8.27
CA ASP A 40 1.15 -24.57 -8.00
C ASP A 40 0.61 -24.73 -6.57
N GLN A 41 -0.19 -25.76 -6.35
CA GLN A 41 -0.87 -25.98 -5.07
C GLN A 41 0.11 -26.15 -3.90
N GLN A 42 1.27 -26.78 -4.12
CA GLN A 42 2.27 -26.98 -3.06
C GLN A 42 2.87 -25.63 -2.63
N THR A 43 3.12 -24.74 -3.58
CA THR A 43 3.56 -23.37 -3.31
C THR A 43 2.47 -22.57 -2.59
N LEU A 44 1.21 -22.65 -3.02
CA LEU A 44 0.08 -21.98 -2.35
C LEU A 44 -0.10 -22.48 -0.91
N ASP A 45 -0.01 -23.79 -0.67
CA ASP A 45 -0.13 -24.34 0.69
C ASP A 45 0.98 -23.85 1.60
N ARG A 46 2.22 -23.75 1.09
CA ARG A 46 3.35 -23.17 1.81
C ARG A 46 3.13 -21.69 2.13
N TRP A 47 2.74 -20.88 1.15
CA TRP A 47 2.56 -19.44 1.33
C TRP A 47 1.36 -19.09 2.23
N THR A 48 0.32 -19.93 2.24
CA THR A 48 -0.86 -19.69 3.10
C THR A 48 -0.68 -20.19 4.53
N GLU A 49 0.25 -21.10 4.81
CA GLU A 49 0.41 -21.73 6.13
C GLU A 49 0.55 -20.72 7.30
N PRO A 50 1.34 -19.63 7.20
CA PRO A 50 1.46 -18.63 8.26
C PRO A 50 0.18 -17.82 8.54
N TYR A 51 -0.77 -17.82 7.59
CA TYR A 51 -1.97 -17.00 7.61
C TYR A 51 -3.23 -17.78 8.03
N ARG A 52 -3.07 -19.02 8.49
CA ARG A 52 -4.16 -19.89 8.95
C ARG A 52 -4.25 -19.87 10.48
N GLY A 53 -5.46 -20.06 11.01
CA GLY A 53 -5.67 -20.32 12.45
C GLY A 53 -5.39 -19.12 13.36
N TRP A 54 -5.57 -17.89 12.88
CA TRP A 54 -5.38 -16.68 13.68
C TRP A 54 -6.31 -16.64 14.89
N HIS A 55 -5.76 -16.17 16.01
CA HIS A 55 -6.51 -15.92 17.23
C HIS A 55 -7.13 -14.51 17.16
N TYR A 56 -8.45 -14.44 17.32
CA TYR A 56 -9.16 -13.17 17.40
C TYR A 56 -9.06 -12.60 18.81
N TRP A 57 -8.59 -11.36 18.92
CA TRP A 57 -8.82 -10.58 20.13
C TRP A 57 -10.33 -10.36 20.28
N PRO A 58 -10.94 -10.65 21.45
CA PRO A 58 -12.39 -10.70 21.58
C PRO A 58 -13.09 -9.34 21.55
N ASP A 59 -12.36 -8.27 21.86
CA ASP A 59 -12.90 -6.91 21.99
C ASP A 59 -12.46 -6.00 20.84
N HIS A 60 -13.17 -4.89 20.65
CA HIS A 60 -12.73 -3.85 19.72
C HIS A 60 -11.51 -3.11 20.26
N VAL A 61 -10.47 -2.96 19.44
CA VAL A 61 -9.27 -2.14 19.77
C VAL A 61 -9.53 -0.64 19.62
N ILE A 62 -10.47 -0.27 18.75
CA ILE A 62 -11.10 1.04 18.65
C ILE A 62 -12.62 0.81 18.66
N PRO A 63 -13.38 1.35 19.62
CA PRO A 63 -14.82 1.13 19.69
C PRO A 63 -15.56 1.92 18.60
N SER A 64 -16.75 1.45 18.21
CA SER A 64 -17.61 2.13 17.23
C SER A 64 -18.11 3.51 17.69
N ASP A 65 -17.99 3.83 18.97
CA ASP A 65 -18.32 5.14 19.54
C ASP A 65 -17.12 5.64 20.37
N PRO A 66 -16.07 6.16 19.70
CA PRO A 66 -14.76 6.42 20.31
C PRO A 66 -14.70 7.62 21.25
N LYS A 67 -15.75 8.46 21.30
CA LYS A 67 -15.81 9.68 22.15
C LYS A 67 -14.55 10.53 22.06
N ILE A 68 -14.15 10.82 20.82
CA ILE A 68 -12.92 11.57 20.52
C ILE A 68 -13.09 13.01 21.06
N PRO A 69 -12.17 13.51 21.90
CA PRO A 69 -12.29 14.83 22.48
C PRO A 69 -12.43 15.95 21.43
N GLY A 70 -13.50 16.73 21.51
CA GLY A 70 -13.83 17.80 20.56
C GLY A 70 -14.46 17.34 19.24
N HIS A 71 -14.75 16.04 19.12
CA HIS A 71 -15.33 15.36 17.96
C HIS A 71 -16.29 14.25 18.41
N GLU A 72 -17.00 14.44 19.52
CA GLU A 72 -17.82 13.42 20.18
C GLU A 72 -19.05 12.98 19.36
N GLU A 73 -19.41 13.71 18.31
CA GLU A 73 -20.44 13.37 17.33
C GLU A 73 -20.03 12.20 16.41
N PHE A 74 -18.73 11.96 16.25
CA PHE A 74 -18.20 10.93 15.37
C PHE A 74 -18.29 9.53 16.00
N HIS A 75 -18.89 8.60 15.26
CA HIS A 75 -19.15 7.20 15.60
C HIS A 75 -19.01 6.32 14.34
N ASN A 76 -19.35 5.02 14.38
CA ASN A 76 -19.16 4.06 13.28
C ASN A 76 -17.74 4.10 12.69
N THR A 77 -16.78 3.59 13.46
CA THR A 77 -15.36 3.60 13.08
C THR A 77 -15.03 2.52 12.04
N ASP A 78 -14.13 2.83 11.11
CA ASP A 78 -13.69 1.89 10.08
C ASP A 78 -12.30 2.25 9.51
N CYS A 79 -11.83 1.48 8.53
CA CYS A 79 -10.60 1.66 7.77
C CYS A 79 -9.32 1.82 8.63
N PRO A 80 -9.07 0.95 9.63
CA PRO A 80 -7.88 1.07 10.47
C PRO A 80 -6.60 0.84 9.66
N THR A 81 -5.59 1.71 9.82
CA THR A 81 -4.24 1.47 9.30
C THR A 81 -3.18 1.78 10.34
N VAL A 82 -2.39 0.76 10.69
CA VAL A 82 -1.30 0.87 11.67
C VAL A 82 0.00 1.32 10.99
N TYR A 83 0.71 2.24 11.63
CA TYR A 83 2.01 2.74 11.21
C TYR A 83 2.89 3.16 12.39
N GLN A 84 4.16 3.43 12.12
CA GLN A 84 5.12 3.97 13.08
C GLN A 84 5.80 5.20 12.47
N ILE A 85 6.26 6.10 13.34
CA ILE A 85 6.94 7.33 12.93
C ILE A 85 8.42 7.23 13.33
N PRO A 86 9.37 7.54 12.43
CA PRO A 86 10.80 7.58 12.73
C PRO A 86 11.13 8.29 14.05
N GLY A 87 11.99 7.67 14.86
CA GLY A 87 12.36 8.15 16.18
C GLY A 87 11.40 7.73 17.32
N ARG A 88 10.34 6.97 17.04
CA ARG A 88 9.39 6.44 18.05
C ARG A 88 9.16 4.92 17.90
N PRO A 89 10.20 4.09 18.12
CA PRO A 89 10.15 2.65 17.80
C PRO A 89 9.18 1.85 18.67
N ASP A 90 8.87 2.31 19.88
CA ASP A 90 7.99 1.62 20.84
C ASP A 90 6.55 2.17 20.83
N VAL A 91 6.22 3.02 19.85
CA VAL A 91 4.89 3.61 19.71
C VAL A 91 4.34 3.31 18.32
N TRP A 92 3.15 2.75 18.29
CA TRP A 92 2.35 2.55 17.11
C TRP A 92 1.27 3.62 17.01
N PHE A 93 0.94 3.98 15.79
CA PHE A 93 -0.15 4.88 15.44
C PHE A 93 -1.14 4.11 14.59
N MET A 94 -2.43 4.37 14.77
CA MET A 94 -3.50 3.83 13.93
C MET A 94 -4.31 4.99 13.40
N SER A 95 -4.34 5.17 12.08
CA SER A 95 -5.39 5.98 11.48
C SER A 95 -6.67 5.17 11.38
N PHE A 96 -7.81 5.83 11.50
CA PHE A 96 -9.12 5.25 11.30
C PHE A 96 -10.09 6.37 10.94
N ILE A 97 -11.20 6.03 10.29
CA ILE A 97 -12.29 6.98 10.09
C ILE A 97 -13.34 6.87 11.19
N ALA A 98 -14.11 7.93 11.34
CA ALA A 98 -15.42 7.87 11.97
C ALA A 98 -16.41 8.73 11.19
N PHE A 99 -17.69 8.43 11.33
CA PHE A 99 -18.84 9.05 10.69
C PHE A 99 -19.67 9.87 11.68
N ASP A 100 -20.10 11.06 11.29
CA ASP A 100 -20.91 11.96 12.13
C ASP A 100 -22.39 12.08 11.69
N GLY A 101 -22.81 11.30 10.69
CA GLY A 101 -24.12 11.47 10.04
C GLY A 101 -24.07 12.28 8.74
N GLN A 102 -23.01 13.05 8.52
CA GLN A 102 -22.79 13.85 7.31
C GLN A 102 -21.74 13.22 6.39
N GLY A 103 -20.66 12.69 6.94
CA GLY A 103 -19.53 12.14 6.19
C GLY A 103 -18.42 11.63 7.11
N TYR A 104 -17.21 11.46 6.58
CA TYR A 104 -16.08 10.93 7.35
C TYR A 104 -14.97 11.94 7.59
N ASN A 105 -14.45 11.92 8.82
CA ASN A 105 -13.12 12.44 9.12
C ASN A 105 -12.18 11.28 9.43
N SER A 106 -10.89 11.49 9.14
CA SER A 106 -9.84 10.61 9.61
C SER A 106 -9.28 11.08 10.94
N PHE A 107 -9.07 10.14 11.84
CA PHE A 107 -8.49 10.31 13.16
C PHE A 107 -7.23 9.46 13.29
N VAL A 108 -6.44 9.73 14.32
CA VAL A 108 -5.28 8.90 14.71
C VAL A 108 -5.29 8.67 16.21
N ALA A 109 -5.00 7.44 16.63
CA ALA A 109 -4.72 7.06 18.01
C ALA A 109 -3.33 6.43 18.14
N GLU A 110 -2.80 6.33 19.35
CA GLU A 110 -1.49 5.74 19.63
C GLU A 110 -1.56 4.57 20.62
N SER A 111 -0.62 3.64 20.50
CA SER A 111 -0.51 2.47 21.35
C SER A 111 0.95 2.10 21.60
N THR A 112 1.22 1.41 22.71
CA THR A 112 2.53 0.80 23.02
C THR A 112 2.45 -0.73 23.08
N ASP A 113 1.31 -1.33 22.74
CA ASP A 113 1.12 -2.79 22.80
C ASP A 113 0.20 -3.35 21.70
N LEU A 114 -0.25 -2.50 20.76
CA LEU A 114 -1.17 -2.80 19.65
C LEU A 114 -2.60 -3.21 20.06
N ILE A 115 -2.89 -3.28 21.36
CA ILE A 115 -4.18 -3.70 21.89
C ILE A 115 -4.92 -2.50 22.48
N HIS A 116 -4.23 -1.70 23.29
CA HIS A 116 -4.82 -0.53 23.95
C HIS A 116 -4.41 0.73 23.19
N TRP A 117 -5.41 1.39 22.60
CA TRP A 117 -5.25 2.60 21.80
C TRP A 117 -5.80 3.82 22.54
N ASN A 118 -4.99 4.86 22.64
CA ASN A 118 -5.25 6.04 23.46
C ASN A 118 -5.04 7.33 22.65
N ASN A 119 -5.41 8.46 23.26
CA ASN A 119 -5.18 9.81 22.74
C ASN A 119 -5.68 10.02 21.30
N PRO A 120 -6.93 9.63 20.95
CA PRO A 120 -7.45 9.85 19.62
C PRO A 120 -7.54 11.35 19.33
N LYS A 121 -7.15 11.76 18.11
CA LYS A 121 -7.22 13.14 17.65
C LYS A 121 -7.48 13.21 16.15
N LEU A 122 -7.97 14.35 15.68
CA LEU A 122 -8.20 14.59 14.25
C LEU A 122 -6.88 14.52 13.48
N ALA A 123 -6.85 13.71 12.41
CA ALA A 123 -5.72 13.57 11.51
C ALA A 123 -5.96 14.29 10.19
N PHE A 124 -7.17 14.15 9.63
CA PHE A 124 -7.57 14.84 8.40
C PHE A 124 -9.09 15.08 8.38
N GLY A 125 -9.50 16.34 8.55
CA GLY A 125 -10.91 16.74 8.54
C GLY A 125 -11.46 17.00 7.15
N TYR A 126 -12.76 17.30 7.05
CA TYR A 126 -13.46 17.63 5.81
C TYR A 126 -12.73 18.61 4.89
N GLY A 127 -12.97 18.43 3.60
CA GLY A 127 -12.60 19.43 2.61
C GLY A 127 -13.50 20.65 2.57
N PRO A 128 -13.02 21.74 1.94
CA PRO A 128 -13.84 22.91 1.68
C PRO A 128 -15.08 22.54 0.86
N GLU A 129 -16.20 23.20 1.14
CA GLU A 129 -17.46 23.01 0.40
C GLU A 129 -17.27 23.14 -1.11
N GLY A 130 -17.95 22.26 -1.86
CA GLY A 130 -17.88 22.22 -3.33
C GLY A 130 -16.61 21.58 -3.89
N GLN A 131 -15.69 21.10 -3.06
CA GLN A 131 -14.47 20.42 -3.51
C GLN A 131 -14.62 18.89 -3.52
N PHE A 132 -13.73 18.21 -4.25
CA PHE A 132 -13.80 16.78 -4.52
C PHE A 132 -13.74 15.87 -3.27
N ASP A 133 -13.29 16.38 -2.12
CA ASP A 133 -13.16 15.63 -0.86
C ASP A 133 -13.94 16.27 0.32
N HIS A 134 -14.94 17.09 0.02
CA HIS A 134 -15.77 17.77 1.02
C HIS A 134 -16.59 16.82 1.90
N GLY A 135 -17.06 15.71 1.32
CA GLY A 135 -17.85 14.66 1.96
C GLY A 135 -17.07 13.75 2.90
N GLY A 136 -15.75 13.73 2.79
CA GLY A 136 -14.90 13.01 3.73
C GLY A 136 -13.56 12.63 3.14
N ARG A 137 -12.61 12.38 4.04
CA ARG A 137 -11.22 12.03 3.72
C ARG A 137 -10.77 10.83 4.54
N VAL A 138 -10.23 9.82 3.88
CA VAL A 138 -9.86 8.52 4.46
C VAL A 138 -8.37 8.27 4.23
N VAL A 139 -7.52 8.60 5.21
CA VAL A 139 -6.07 8.34 5.13
C VAL A 139 -5.72 6.92 5.57
N GLY A 140 -4.70 6.34 4.93
CA GLY A 140 -4.23 4.99 5.26
C GLY A 140 -3.24 4.40 4.24
N ALA A 141 -3.20 4.91 3.02
CA ALA A 141 -2.21 4.47 2.01
C ALA A 141 -0.89 5.21 2.17
N TYR A 142 -0.17 4.92 3.25
CA TYR A 142 1.07 5.59 3.60
C TYR A 142 2.27 5.13 2.78
N LEU A 143 3.21 6.06 2.56
CA LEU A 143 4.53 5.72 2.04
C LEU A 143 5.41 5.16 3.18
N TYR A 144 5.94 3.95 3.00
CA TYR A 144 6.72 3.24 4.01
C TYR A 144 8.18 3.03 3.59
N GLU A 145 9.06 2.84 4.57
CA GLU A 145 10.47 2.47 4.32
C GLU A 145 10.62 1.03 3.83
N SER A 146 9.70 0.15 4.22
CA SER A 146 9.66 -1.25 3.77
C SER A 146 8.24 -1.74 3.62
N TYR A 147 8.04 -2.70 2.72
CA TYR A 147 6.79 -3.39 2.47
C TYR A 147 6.83 -4.87 2.88
N GLY A 148 7.90 -5.33 3.53
CA GLY A 148 8.01 -6.69 4.05
C GLY A 148 6.93 -6.99 5.08
N VAL A 149 6.20 -8.12 5.00
CA VAL A 149 5.01 -8.40 5.84
C VAL A 149 5.30 -8.40 7.35
N LYS A 150 6.56 -8.66 7.74
CA LYS A 150 7.03 -8.65 9.14
C LYS A 150 7.75 -7.37 9.55
N ASP A 151 8.00 -6.46 8.60
CA ASP A 151 8.76 -5.26 8.89
C ASP A 151 7.88 -4.22 9.61
N PRO A 152 8.51 -3.31 10.38
CA PRO A 152 7.81 -2.15 10.92
C PRO A 152 7.12 -1.35 9.81
N ARG A 153 5.88 -0.90 10.07
CA ARG A 153 5.15 0.02 9.20
C ARG A 153 5.68 1.46 9.34
N LEU A 154 6.99 1.65 9.18
CA LEU A 154 7.68 2.91 9.42
C LEU A 154 7.46 3.88 8.26
N LEU A 155 6.92 5.07 8.54
CA LEU A 155 6.71 6.10 7.51
C LEU A 155 8.04 6.55 6.90
N LYS A 156 8.04 6.70 5.58
CA LYS A 156 9.16 7.24 4.80
C LYS A 156 8.89 8.69 4.41
N LYS A 157 9.91 9.54 4.54
CA LYS A 157 9.90 10.87 3.93
C LYS A 157 10.38 10.80 2.49
N TRP A 158 9.77 11.58 1.62
CA TRP A 158 10.14 11.62 0.21
C TRP A 158 9.87 13.00 -0.40
N GLY A 159 10.57 13.31 -1.49
CA GLY A 159 10.42 14.54 -2.25
C GLY A 159 11.24 15.73 -1.73
N SER A 160 11.04 16.89 -2.35
CA SER A 160 11.69 18.15 -1.96
C SER A 160 10.65 19.28 -1.93
N PRO A 161 10.31 19.85 -0.75
CA PRO A 161 10.84 19.48 0.56
C PRO A 161 10.41 18.06 1.00
N GLU A 162 11.22 17.44 1.84
CA GLU A 162 10.91 16.11 2.40
C GLU A 162 9.66 16.17 3.29
N ALA A 163 8.67 15.34 2.99
CA ALA A 163 7.46 15.16 3.78
C ALA A 163 7.07 13.69 3.85
N TYR A 164 6.23 13.33 4.82
CA TYR A 164 5.50 12.06 4.77
C TYR A 164 4.36 12.16 3.76
N TRP A 165 4.02 11.04 3.12
CA TRP A 165 3.01 10.97 2.06
C TRP A 165 1.94 9.92 2.37
N THR A 166 0.71 10.22 1.97
CA THR A 166 -0.40 9.26 1.94
C THR A 166 -1.25 9.50 0.69
N LEU A 167 -1.71 8.43 0.07
CA LEU A 167 -2.92 8.50 -0.75
C LEU A 167 -4.13 8.39 0.19
N TYR A 168 -5.27 8.92 -0.23
CA TYR A 168 -6.50 8.86 0.57
C TYR A 168 -7.72 8.69 -0.30
N GLY A 169 -8.65 7.82 0.13
CA GLY A 169 -10.00 7.77 -0.44
C GLY A 169 -10.79 9.00 0.02
N CYS A 170 -11.72 9.48 -0.81
CA CYS A 170 -12.52 10.64 -0.47
C CYS A 170 -13.86 10.69 -1.19
N TYR A 171 -14.77 11.50 -0.64
CA TYR A 171 -16.10 11.72 -1.18
C TYR A 171 -16.37 13.21 -1.34
N PRO A 172 -17.06 13.65 -2.42
CA PRO A 172 -17.34 15.06 -2.65
C PRO A 172 -18.59 15.58 -1.91
N ARG A 173 -19.44 14.71 -1.37
CA ARG A 173 -20.76 15.09 -0.84
C ARG A 173 -20.97 14.64 0.60
N GLN A 174 -21.57 15.53 1.39
CA GLN A 174 -22.08 15.24 2.72
C GLN A 174 -23.57 14.89 2.71
N GLY A 175 -24.07 14.44 3.86
CA GLY A 175 -25.48 14.10 4.10
C GLY A 175 -25.76 12.59 4.06
N GLY A 176 -24.73 11.75 4.13
CA GLY A 176 -24.90 10.30 4.15
C GLY A 176 -23.60 9.51 4.09
N TYR A 177 -23.75 8.19 4.20
CA TYR A 177 -22.65 7.23 4.18
C TYR A 177 -22.18 6.97 2.74
N GLU A 178 -20.87 7.14 2.47
CA GLU A 178 -20.18 6.88 1.19
C GLU A 178 -20.94 7.34 -0.07
N LEU A 179 -21.37 8.60 -0.09
CA LEU A 179 -22.17 9.12 -1.20
C LEU A 179 -21.41 9.12 -2.53
N ARG A 180 -21.67 8.11 -3.37
CA ARG A 180 -21.02 7.89 -4.67
C ARG A 180 -21.21 9.03 -5.68
N PRO A 181 -20.19 9.40 -6.47
CA PRO A 181 -18.91 8.72 -6.58
C PRO A 181 -17.91 9.16 -5.51
N GLY A 182 -17.09 8.21 -5.06
CA GLY A 182 -15.82 8.48 -4.38
C GLY A 182 -14.68 8.65 -5.40
N TYR A 183 -13.60 9.25 -4.92
CA TYR A 183 -12.36 9.54 -5.65
C TYR A 183 -11.16 9.29 -4.74
N GLU A 184 -9.96 9.47 -5.27
CA GLU A 184 -8.74 9.48 -4.46
C GLU A 184 -8.01 10.80 -4.55
N GLY A 185 -7.33 11.17 -3.47
CA GLY A 185 -6.41 12.30 -3.41
C GLY A 185 -5.04 11.91 -2.84
N VAL A 186 -4.14 12.88 -2.81
CA VAL A 186 -2.80 12.75 -2.22
C VAL A 186 -2.57 13.85 -1.20
N ALA A 187 -2.00 13.48 -0.05
CA ALA A 187 -1.74 14.38 1.07
C ALA A 187 -0.31 14.21 1.60
N THR A 188 0.21 15.29 2.19
CA THR A 188 1.49 15.31 2.88
C THR A 188 1.33 15.60 4.36
N SER A 189 2.34 15.23 5.14
CA SER A 189 2.44 15.56 6.56
C SER A 189 3.89 15.82 6.95
N ASP A 190 4.09 16.78 7.85
CA ASP A 190 5.42 17.10 8.39
C ASP A 190 5.75 16.22 9.62
N ASP A 191 4.72 15.80 10.36
CA ASP A 191 4.80 15.06 11.64
C ASP A 191 4.27 13.62 11.56
N GLY A 192 3.60 13.26 10.46
CA GLY A 192 2.96 11.96 10.24
C GLY A 192 1.63 11.79 10.98
N LEU A 193 1.12 12.83 11.63
CA LEU A 193 -0.10 12.78 12.46
C LEU A 193 -1.21 13.68 11.90
N SER A 194 -0.84 14.86 11.38
CA SER A 194 -1.77 15.82 10.77
C SER A 194 -1.50 15.94 9.29
N TRP A 195 -2.54 15.87 8.46
CA TRP A 195 -2.40 15.79 7.01
C TRP A 195 -2.97 17.01 6.30
N LYS A 196 -2.32 17.41 5.20
CA LYS A 196 -2.77 18.49 4.30
C LYS A 196 -2.73 17.99 2.86
N ARG A 197 -3.67 18.45 2.02
CA ARG A 197 -3.65 18.11 0.60
C ARG A 197 -2.29 18.46 -0.03
N ALA A 198 -1.76 17.55 -0.83
CA ALA A 198 -0.60 17.81 -1.68
C ALA A 198 -1.03 18.28 -3.08
N LYS A 199 -2.21 17.85 -3.56
CA LYS A 199 -2.81 18.24 -4.84
C LYS A 199 -4.19 18.87 -4.63
N ASN A 200 -4.52 19.90 -5.40
CA ASN A 200 -5.81 20.60 -5.30
C ASN A 200 -6.98 19.88 -6.02
N GLY A 201 -6.69 18.81 -6.76
CA GLY A 201 -7.68 17.94 -7.41
C GLY A 201 -7.42 16.47 -7.08
N PRO A 202 -8.35 15.57 -7.48
CA PRO A 202 -8.17 14.14 -7.27
C PRO A 202 -6.98 13.61 -8.07
N ILE A 203 -6.38 12.52 -7.57
CA ILE A 203 -5.38 11.73 -8.32
C ILE A 203 -6.02 10.69 -9.21
N LEU A 204 -7.19 10.16 -8.83
CA LEU A 204 -8.03 9.28 -9.64
C LEU A 204 -9.50 9.69 -9.47
N THR A 205 -10.23 9.81 -10.57
CA THR A 205 -11.68 10.07 -10.57
C THR A 205 -12.41 9.33 -11.68
N ILE A 206 -13.70 9.07 -11.48
CA ILE A 206 -14.57 8.47 -12.50
C ILE A 206 -14.81 9.36 -13.72
N TYR A 207 -14.26 10.57 -13.75
CA TYR A 207 -14.34 11.48 -14.90
C TYR A 207 -13.06 11.51 -15.74
N ASP A 208 -12.04 10.74 -15.36
CA ASP A 208 -10.81 10.65 -16.13
C ASP A 208 -11.06 10.02 -17.50
N HIS A 209 -10.31 10.49 -18.51
CA HIS A 209 -10.47 10.03 -19.89
C HIS A 209 -9.99 8.59 -20.11
N ASP A 210 -9.06 8.11 -19.30
CA ASP A 210 -8.47 6.78 -19.38
C ASP A 210 -9.14 5.76 -18.44
N ARG A 211 -10.27 6.12 -17.82
CA ARG A 211 -11.01 5.23 -16.91
C ARG A 211 -11.50 3.96 -17.61
N GLY A 212 -11.42 2.84 -16.90
CA GLY A 212 -12.06 1.59 -17.29
C GLY A 212 -13.58 1.59 -17.02
N GLN A 213 -14.31 0.69 -17.69
CA GLN A 213 -15.74 0.49 -17.41
C GLN A 213 -15.98 -0.03 -15.98
N TRP A 214 -15.09 -0.90 -15.49
CA TRP A 214 -15.15 -1.55 -14.19
C TRP A 214 -15.09 -0.59 -12.99
N GLU A 215 -14.60 0.63 -13.19
CA GLU A 215 -14.46 1.68 -12.16
C GLU A 215 -15.40 2.87 -12.39
N SER A 216 -16.37 2.73 -13.29
CA SER A 216 -17.15 3.85 -13.82
C SER A 216 -18.15 4.48 -12.85
N SER A 217 -18.42 3.84 -11.71
CA SER A 217 -19.45 4.25 -10.74
C SER A 217 -18.89 4.86 -9.45
N CYS A 218 -17.75 4.40 -8.96
CA CYS A 218 -17.12 4.88 -7.72
C CYS A 218 -15.68 4.38 -7.63
N ILE A 219 -14.77 5.19 -7.09
CA ILE A 219 -13.41 4.80 -6.69
C ILE A 219 -13.35 4.85 -5.16
N TYR A 220 -12.66 3.89 -4.54
CA TYR A 220 -12.62 3.69 -3.09
C TYR A 220 -11.22 3.86 -2.52
N GLN A 221 -10.72 2.88 -1.76
CA GLN A 221 -9.54 3.05 -0.92
C GLN A 221 -8.26 2.68 -1.67
N PRO A 222 -7.23 3.53 -1.60
CA PRO A 222 -5.92 3.22 -2.15
C PRO A 222 -5.08 2.36 -1.20
N TRP A 223 -4.01 1.79 -1.76
CA TRP A 223 -2.89 1.21 -1.04
C TRP A 223 -1.59 1.46 -1.79
N LEU A 224 -0.68 2.20 -1.12
CA LEU A 224 0.53 2.72 -1.73
C LEU A 224 1.71 1.78 -1.50
N VAL A 225 2.35 1.34 -2.58
CA VAL A 225 3.60 0.58 -2.56
C VAL A 225 4.65 1.30 -3.38
N GLU A 226 5.85 1.47 -2.84
CA GLU A 226 7.04 1.87 -3.61
C GLU A 226 7.87 0.62 -3.93
N HIS A 227 8.21 0.44 -5.20
CA HIS A 227 9.06 -0.64 -5.66
C HIS A 227 9.87 -0.22 -6.89
N ASP A 228 11.17 -0.49 -6.91
CA ASP A 228 12.10 -0.17 -7.99
C ASP A 228 12.00 1.28 -8.52
N GLY A 229 11.87 2.23 -7.59
CA GLY A 229 11.79 3.66 -7.89
C GLY A 229 10.47 4.11 -8.51
N LYS A 230 9.42 3.28 -8.45
CA LYS A 230 8.06 3.61 -8.88
C LYS A 230 7.07 3.47 -7.74
N PHE A 231 5.99 4.23 -7.82
CA PHE A 231 4.86 4.13 -6.90
C PHE A 231 3.71 3.38 -7.55
N PHE A 232 3.08 2.53 -6.77
CA PHE A 232 1.96 1.69 -7.16
C PHE A 232 0.80 1.97 -6.22
N ASN A 233 -0.38 2.18 -6.80
CA ASN A 233 -1.63 2.34 -6.08
C ASN A 233 -2.51 1.15 -6.41
N PHE A 234 -2.64 0.24 -5.45
CA PHE A 234 -3.63 -0.82 -5.50
C PHE A 234 -4.93 -0.26 -4.93
N TYR A 235 -5.99 -0.22 -5.74
CA TYR A 235 -7.24 0.43 -5.36
C TYR A 235 -8.44 -0.40 -5.78
N ASN A 236 -9.53 -0.31 -5.02
CA ASN A 236 -10.81 -0.87 -5.46
C ASN A 236 -11.72 0.21 -6.05
N ALA A 237 -12.55 -0.21 -7.01
CA ALA A 237 -13.53 0.65 -7.67
C ALA A 237 -14.73 -0.18 -8.15
N ALA A 238 -15.80 0.51 -8.51
CA ALA A 238 -17.10 -0.08 -8.79
C ALA A 238 -17.65 0.20 -10.19
N GLU A 239 -18.33 -0.82 -10.72
CA GLU A 239 -19.33 -0.71 -11.77
C GLU A 239 -20.68 -1.19 -11.21
N GLY A 240 -21.65 -0.28 -11.07
CA GLY A 240 -22.91 -0.60 -10.43
C GLY A 240 -22.68 -1.13 -9.02
N GLY A 241 -23.11 -2.35 -8.73
CA GLY A 241 -22.95 -3.00 -7.42
C GLY A 241 -21.76 -3.97 -7.32
N ILE A 242 -20.84 -3.97 -8.29
CA ILE A 242 -19.69 -4.88 -8.31
C ILE A 242 -18.42 -4.07 -8.02
N GLU A 243 -17.62 -4.52 -7.07
CA GLU A 243 -16.34 -3.91 -6.71
C GLU A 243 -15.17 -4.84 -6.98
N GLN A 244 -14.13 -4.33 -7.61
CA GLN A 244 -12.95 -5.08 -8.02
C GLN A 244 -11.69 -4.29 -7.69
N THR A 245 -10.54 -4.95 -7.65
CA THR A 245 -9.25 -4.27 -7.42
C THR A 245 -8.50 -4.06 -8.73
N GLY A 246 -8.05 -2.83 -8.94
CA GLY A 246 -7.15 -2.42 -10.00
C GLY A 246 -5.81 -1.91 -9.47
N LEU A 247 -4.99 -1.45 -10.40
CA LEU A 247 -3.65 -0.94 -10.18
C LEU A 247 -3.44 0.34 -11.00
N ALA A 248 -2.82 1.35 -10.39
CA ALA A 248 -2.26 2.50 -11.08
C ALA A 248 -0.79 2.70 -10.67
N PHE A 249 -0.01 3.39 -11.50
CA PHE A 249 1.40 3.66 -11.24
C PHE A 249 1.74 5.14 -11.39
N SER A 250 2.73 5.59 -10.63
CA SER A 250 3.21 6.97 -10.62
C SER A 250 4.74 7.01 -10.45
N GLN A 251 5.34 8.10 -10.89
CA GLN A 251 6.76 8.43 -10.66
C GLN A 251 6.94 9.49 -9.58
N ASP A 252 5.86 10.17 -9.18
CA ASP A 252 5.94 11.38 -8.36
C ASP A 252 4.84 11.53 -7.30
N LEU A 253 3.98 10.51 -7.14
CA LEU A 253 2.80 10.48 -6.27
C LEU A 253 1.67 11.44 -6.66
N MET A 254 1.88 12.28 -7.68
CA MET A 254 0.98 13.36 -8.06
C MET A 254 0.16 12.99 -9.29
N ASP A 255 0.81 12.42 -10.30
CA ASP A 255 0.18 12.00 -11.56
C ASP A 255 0.26 10.48 -11.72
N TRP A 256 -0.85 9.88 -12.14
CA TRP A 256 -1.06 8.44 -12.08
C TRP A 256 -1.60 7.93 -13.41
N ASP A 257 -1.02 6.83 -13.88
CA ASP A 257 -1.46 6.09 -15.06
C ASP A 257 -2.11 4.77 -14.63
N ARG A 258 -3.30 4.49 -15.15
CA ARG A 258 -4.00 3.22 -14.88
C ARG A 258 -3.33 2.05 -15.61
N TYR A 259 -3.25 0.90 -14.95
CA TYR A 259 -2.83 -0.33 -15.61
C TYR A 259 -3.88 -0.80 -16.62
N LYS A 260 -3.47 -0.94 -17.88
CA LYS A 260 -4.37 -1.31 -19.00
C LYS A 260 -5.02 -2.69 -18.84
N GLY A 261 -4.47 -3.56 -18.00
CA GLY A 261 -5.02 -4.88 -17.70
C GLY A 261 -5.98 -4.90 -16.52
N ASN A 262 -6.37 -3.75 -15.97
CA ASN A 262 -7.32 -3.69 -14.86
C ASN A 262 -8.71 -4.27 -15.25
N PRO A 263 -9.43 -4.87 -14.28
CA PRO A 263 -9.03 -5.10 -12.89
C PRO A 263 -8.01 -6.26 -12.75
N ILE A 264 -7.09 -6.16 -11.79
CA ILE A 264 -6.08 -7.19 -11.51
C ILE A 264 -6.60 -8.29 -10.57
N ILE A 265 -7.57 -7.98 -9.71
CA ILE A 265 -8.34 -8.96 -8.94
C ILE A 265 -9.81 -8.76 -9.30
N PRO A 266 -10.32 -9.49 -10.31
CA PRO A 266 -11.74 -9.47 -10.61
C PRO A 266 -12.53 -10.28 -9.58
N VAL A 267 -13.83 -10.00 -9.47
CA VAL A 267 -14.74 -10.85 -8.71
C VAL A 267 -14.78 -12.26 -9.30
N ARG A 268 -14.97 -13.25 -8.45
CA ARG A 268 -15.11 -14.64 -8.88
C ARG A 268 -16.55 -15.08 -8.70
N PRO A 269 -17.29 -15.35 -9.78
CA PRO A 269 -18.62 -15.93 -9.68
C PRO A 269 -18.60 -17.17 -8.77
N GLU A 270 -19.58 -17.29 -7.89
CA GLU A 270 -19.66 -18.34 -6.88
C GLU A 270 -18.52 -18.39 -5.84
N GLY A 271 -17.63 -17.39 -5.82
CA GLY A 271 -16.57 -17.23 -4.83
C GLY A 271 -17.03 -16.55 -3.53
N TYR A 272 -16.08 -16.41 -2.61
CA TYR A 272 -16.23 -15.58 -1.41
C TYR A 272 -16.11 -14.07 -1.71
N ASP A 273 -15.70 -13.74 -2.92
CA ASP A 273 -15.55 -12.41 -3.52
C ASP A 273 -16.36 -12.31 -4.82
N ALA A 274 -17.61 -12.80 -4.78
CA ALA A 274 -18.50 -12.80 -5.94
C ALA A 274 -19.11 -11.43 -6.26
N GLN A 275 -19.13 -10.51 -5.28
CA GLN A 275 -19.63 -9.15 -5.43
C GLN A 275 -18.52 -8.12 -5.27
N PHE A 276 -17.73 -8.22 -4.19
CA PHE A 276 -16.61 -7.32 -3.92
C PHE A 276 -15.30 -8.09 -3.84
N ALA A 277 -14.23 -7.50 -4.37
CA ALA A 277 -12.83 -7.83 -4.12
C ALA A 277 -12.10 -6.49 -3.85
N SER A 278 -12.11 -6.07 -2.59
CA SER A 278 -11.92 -4.67 -2.18
C SER A 278 -10.90 -4.50 -1.04
N ASP A 279 -10.48 -3.25 -0.82
CA ASP A 279 -9.47 -2.81 0.15
C ASP A 279 -8.17 -3.62 0.13
N PRO A 280 -7.44 -3.65 -1.01
CA PRO A 280 -6.20 -4.40 -1.12
C PRO A 280 -5.13 -3.87 -0.16
N LYS A 281 -4.40 -4.77 0.51
CA LYS A 281 -3.24 -4.50 1.36
C LYS A 281 -2.10 -5.41 0.92
N VAL A 282 -1.16 -4.84 0.18
CA VAL A 282 -0.06 -5.55 -0.50
C VAL A 282 1.24 -5.42 0.28
N TYR A 283 1.89 -6.56 0.51
CA TYR A 283 3.16 -6.69 1.21
C TYR A 283 4.08 -7.67 0.48
N GLN A 284 5.39 -7.48 0.62
CA GLN A 284 6.38 -8.46 0.22
C GLN A 284 6.53 -9.52 1.32
N ASP A 285 6.55 -10.81 0.97
CA ASP A 285 6.76 -11.90 1.91
C ASP A 285 7.85 -12.85 1.37
N GLY A 286 9.11 -12.47 1.57
CA GLY A 286 10.24 -13.24 1.06
C GLY A 286 10.31 -13.23 -0.47
N ASP A 287 9.97 -14.36 -1.10
CA ASP A 287 10.08 -14.62 -2.54
C ASP A 287 8.82 -14.26 -3.35
N HIS A 288 7.82 -13.65 -2.72
CA HIS A 288 6.53 -13.36 -3.34
C HIS A 288 5.87 -12.12 -2.74
N TRP A 289 4.83 -11.64 -3.41
CA TRP A 289 3.90 -10.62 -2.93
C TRP A 289 2.65 -11.27 -2.36
N THR A 290 2.18 -10.74 -1.25
CA THR A 290 0.96 -11.13 -0.56
C THR A 290 0.00 -9.95 -0.51
N MET A 291 -1.22 -10.14 -0.98
CA MET A 291 -2.31 -9.17 -0.88
C MET A 291 -3.40 -9.71 0.04
N PHE A 292 -3.63 -9.05 1.16
CA PHE A 292 -4.87 -9.21 1.93
C PHE A 292 -5.93 -8.31 1.35
N TYR A 293 -7.15 -8.79 1.22
CA TYR A 293 -8.29 -8.02 0.72
C TYR A 293 -9.56 -8.56 1.34
N PHE A 294 -10.67 -7.81 1.30
CA PHE A 294 -11.96 -8.37 1.70
C PHE A 294 -12.80 -8.73 0.48
N GLY A 295 -13.49 -9.86 0.60
CA GLY A 295 -14.45 -10.35 -0.37
C GLY A 295 -15.87 -10.26 0.15
N VAL A 296 -16.83 -9.92 -0.71
CA VAL A 296 -18.26 -10.11 -0.43
C VAL A 296 -18.81 -11.21 -1.34
N GLY A 297 -19.36 -12.25 -0.72
CA GLY A 297 -19.82 -13.45 -1.40
C GLY A 297 -20.33 -14.48 -0.39
N LYS A 298 -21.06 -15.49 -0.87
CA LYS A 298 -21.64 -16.54 0.00
C LYS A 298 -22.45 -15.98 1.20
N GLY A 299 -23.09 -14.83 1.02
CA GLY A 299 -23.94 -14.20 2.04
C GLY A 299 -23.20 -13.46 3.16
N GLY A 300 -21.90 -13.17 3.02
CA GLY A 300 -21.13 -12.43 4.02
C GLY A 300 -19.89 -11.73 3.46
N ALA A 301 -19.18 -11.04 4.36
CA ALA A 301 -17.86 -10.46 4.10
C ALA A 301 -16.76 -11.36 4.69
N HIS A 302 -15.65 -11.49 3.97
CA HIS A 302 -14.56 -12.42 4.29
C HIS A 302 -13.21 -11.75 4.09
N ILE A 303 -12.23 -12.05 4.93
CA ILE A 303 -10.84 -11.70 4.65
C ILE A 303 -10.24 -12.79 3.77
N LEU A 304 -9.67 -12.37 2.64
CA LEU A 304 -9.10 -13.23 1.62
C LEU A 304 -7.63 -12.84 1.38
N ILE A 305 -6.91 -13.74 0.72
CA ILE A 305 -5.49 -13.58 0.41
C ILE A 305 -5.23 -13.97 -1.04
N ALA A 306 -4.42 -13.18 -1.72
CA ALA A 306 -3.92 -13.44 -3.07
C ALA A 306 -2.40 -13.31 -3.10
N PHE A 307 -1.75 -14.03 -4.03
CA PHE A 307 -0.29 -14.07 -4.14
C PHE A 307 0.18 -13.79 -5.56
N SER A 308 1.35 -13.16 -5.69
CA SER A 308 2.10 -13.02 -6.95
C SER A 308 3.57 -13.34 -6.72
N ARG A 309 4.26 -13.87 -7.74
CA ARG A 309 5.72 -13.89 -7.75
C ARG A 309 6.27 -12.48 -7.93
#